data_AF-A0A1H4RUT4-F1
#
_entry.id   AF-A0A1H4RUT4-F1
#
_cell.length_a   1.000
_cell.length_b   1.000
_cell.length_c   1.000
_cell.angle_alpha   90.00
_cell.angle_beta   90.00
_cell.angle_gamma   90.00
#
_symmetry.space_group_name_H-M   'P 1'
#
loop_
_entity.id
_entity.type
_entity.pdbx_description
1 polymer ?
#
loop_
_entity_poly.entity_id
_entity_poly.type
_entity_poly.pdbx_seq_one_letter_code
_entity_poly.pdbx_strand_id
1 'polypeptide(L)'
;MDDQQRDEFFERLWTGAATLEDWTATVAGGVAQPIADDVITIHTSYLFGNATALRTSEGIVLIDSGSRETAAQTFAVLRRWDEAPVHTIIYTHGHIDHTWGARLYDQEADGKGFARPRVIAHRNVLNRFKRYDTTHDLNSLVMGRQFNQPGYTFPDQHRRPDEVYDETLSLDIGGTKIELMHGRGETDDATFVWLPQKQIVASGDFVIWVFPNAGNPRKVQRYAPDWARALRQMQALTPAVLVPGHGPVVRGAKRVDEMLGSAADVLESLTTQTLALMNTGSSLDDILHKVSAPPELLARPWLKPKYDDPEFVVRNIWHLYAGWFDGNPSHLKPASDAELAAEISTLVGGVDRLARRAGELAASGHTRLAAHLIEFASDAMPQSPQIQSVRAEVYGRCAEAETSLIGKAIFSVYQRDAKERSTVPIRAVTFPRDESAHETEEILAETEGGQQILDWLASFPGYLHAGAAFGDFEVVSFHLRRESPSELVLNLPDSPRPVTVTFTLGDWIDTRIEGFSHQNVIGGLRLRRAGLRDTQLWEQGVGMVPGLIEIELEPCFGANGVIRATLQKVHLQFS
;
A
#
# COMPACT_ATOMS: atom_id res chain seq x y z
N MET A 1 37.30 -9.37 -3.14
CA MET A 1 37.15 -10.33 -2.04
C MET A 1 37.75 -11.62 -2.51
N ASP A 2 38.70 -12.18 -1.76
CA ASP A 2 39.20 -13.54 -2.03
C ASP A 2 38.15 -14.59 -1.61
N ASP A 3 38.44 -15.88 -1.85
CA ASP A 3 37.50 -16.96 -1.57
C ASP A 3 37.20 -17.13 -0.08
N GLN A 4 38.21 -16.99 0.78
CA GLN A 4 38.02 -17.12 2.23
C GLN A 4 37.11 -16.02 2.78
N GLN A 5 37.35 -14.77 2.38
CA GLN A 5 36.52 -13.64 2.78
C GLN A 5 35.07 -13.81 2.27
N ARG A 6 34.88 -14.42 1.08
CA ARG A 6 33.56 -14.74 0.54
C ARG A 6 32.83 -15.77 1.38
N ASP A 7 33.51 -16.84 1.76
CA ASP A 7 32.92 -17.88 2.59
C ASP A 7 32.56 -17.35 3.98
N GLU A 8 33.46 -16.58 4.63
CA GLU A 8 33.18 -15.92 5.91
C GLU A 8 31.98 -14.97 5.82
N PHE A 9 31.87 -14.22 4.72
CA PHE A 9 30.72 -13.34 4.49
C PHE A 9 29.43 -14.13 4.27
N PHE A 10 29.48 -15.22 3.51
CA PHE A 10 28.35 -16.13 3.32
C PHE A 10 27.85 -16.69 4.66
N GLU A 11 28.74 -17.12 5.55
CA GLU A 11 28.36 -17.61 6.89
C GLU A 11 27.60 -16.54 7.69
N ARG A 12 28.02 -15.28 7.59
CA ARG A 12 27.32 -14.16 8.23
C ARG A 12 25.93 -13.95 7.63
N LEU A 13 25.75 -14.09 6.31
CA LEU A 13 24.42 -14.05 5.70
C LEU A 13 23.56 -15.22 6.15
N TRP A 14 24.11 -16.44 6.14
CA TRP A 14 23.41 -17.66 6.51
C TRP A 14 22.93 -17.66 7.97
N THR A 15 23.70 -17.05 8.87
CA THR A 15 23.36 -16.89 10.29
C THR A 15 22.54 -15.63 10.58
N GLY A 16 22.39 -14.73 9.60
CA GLY A 16 21.69 -13.45 9.76
C GLY A 16 22.51 -12.35 10.43
N ALA A 17 23.83 -12.54 10.62
CA ALA A 17 24.79 -11.55 11.08
C ALA A 17 25.23 -10.54 9.99
N ALA A 18 24.81 -10.75 8.75
CA ALA A 18 24.90 -9.81 7.64
C ALA A 18 23.59 -9.79 6.85
N THR A 19 23.39 -8.76 6.04
CA THR A 19 22.18 -8.53 5.26
C THR A 19 22.45 -8.61 3.75
N LEU A 20 21.40 -8.76 2.94
CA LEU A 20 21.54 -8.70 1.49
C LEU A 20 21.96 -7.30 0.99
N GLU A 21 21.62 -6.25 1.74
CA GLU A 21 22.14 -4.90 1.51
C GLU A 21 23.67 -4.87 1.63
N ASP A 22 24.21 -5.51 2.67
CA ASP A 22 25.66 -5.69 2.82
C ASP A 22 26.23 -6.49 1.64
N TRP A 23 25.56 -7.57 1.21
CA TRP A 23 25.96 -8.35 0.03
C TRP A 23 26.05 -7.46 -1.21
N THR A 24 25.04 -6.64 -1.47
CA THR A 24 25.05 -5.71 -2.63
C THR A 24 26.21 -4.74 -2.58
N ALA A 25 26.53 -4.19 -1.41
CA ALA A 25 27.71 -3.34 -1.27
C ALA A 25 29.01 -4.07 -1.68
N THR A 26 29.12 -5.38 -1.42
CA THR A 26 30.28 -6.18 -1.82
C THR A 26 30.33 -6.52 -3.31
N VAL A 27 29.19 -6.59 -4.00
CA VAL A 27 29.11 -7.02 -5.40
C VAL A 27 28.76 -5.91 -6.40
N ALA A 28 28.50 -4.68 -5.94
CA ALA A 28 28.09 -3.53 -6.76
C ALA A 28 29.02 -3.23 -7.95
N GLY A 29 30.30 -3.62 -7.86
CA GLY A 29 31.29 -3.49 -8.94
C GLY A 29 31.19 -4.55 -10.04
N GLY A 30 30.33 -5.55 -9.90
CA GLY A 30 30.25 -6.70 -10.81
C GLY A 30 31.31 -7.73 -10.42
N VAL A 31 30.90 -8.83 -9.81
CA VAL A 31 31.79 -9.87 -9.29
C VAL A 31 31.52 -11.19 -9.97
N ALA A 32 32.57 -11.79 -10.55
CA ALA A 32 32.56 -13.20 -10.93
C ALA A 32 32.88 -14.05 -9.69
N GLN A 33 31.96 -14.93 -9.32
CA GLN A 33 32.15 -15.97 -8.33
C GLN A 33 32.35 -17.31 -9.04
N PRO A 34 33.56 -17.91 -8.98
CA PRO A 34 33.76 -19.28 -9.46
C PRO A 34 32.89 -20.27 -8.69
N ILE A 35 32.22 -21.15 -9.43
CA ILE A 35 31.36 -22.22 -8.91
C ILE A 35 32.08 -23.57 -9.06
N ALA A 36 32.61 -23.78 -10.27
CA ALA A 36 33.50 -24.85 -10.70
C ALA A 36 34.50 -24.27 -11.72
N ASP A 37 35.51 -25.04 -12.17
CA ASP A 37 36.57 -24.58 -13.08
C ASP A 37 36.06 -23.91 -14.36
N ASP A 38 34.92 -24.39 -14.86
CA ASP A 38 34.25 -23.99 -16.09
C ASP A 38 32.89 -23.31 -15.85
N VAL A 39 32.55 -22.97 -14.59
CA VAL A 39 31.27 -22.33 -14.25
C VAL A 39 31.50 -21.14 -13.32
N ILE A 40 31.00 -19.97 -13.71
CA ILE A 40 30.96 -18.77 -12.85
C ILE A 40 29.53 -18.26 -12.69
N THR A 41 29.24 -17.63 -11.56
CA THR A 41 28.07 -16.76 -11.40
C THR A 41 28.53 -15.32 -11.31
N ILE A 42 27.83 -14.44 -12.00
CA ILE A 42 28.08 -13.01 -12.06
C ILE A 42 27.04 -12.32 -11.18
N HIS A 43 27.53 -11.60 -10.18
CA HIS A 43 26.73 -10.84 -9.23
C HIS A 43 26.93 -9.35 -9.46
N THR A 44 25.85 -8.58 -9.42
CA THR A 44 25.89 -7.10 -9.47
C THR A 44 25.18 -6.48 -8.27
N SER A 45 24.01 -6.99 -7.92
CA SER A 45 23.20 -6.56 -6.78
C SER A 45 22.25 -7.68 -6.39
N TYR A 46 21.75 -7.70 -5.15
CA TYR A 46 20.68 -8.63 -4.78
C TYR A 46 19.33 -8.25 -5.42
N LEU A 47 19.16 -6.98 -5.81
CA LEU A 47 17.91 -6.48 -6.42
C LEU A 47 17.73 -6.87 -7.89
N PHE A 48 18.79 -7.35 -8.55
CA PHE A 48 18.76 -7.72 -9.96
C PHE A 48 19.23 -9.17 -10.13
N GLY A 49 18.70 -9.84 -11.15
CA GLY A 49 19.01 -11.24 -11.43
C GLY A 49 20.51 -11.51 -11.61
N ASN A 50 20.96 -12.61 -11.01
CA ASN A 50 22.26 -13.21 -11.27
C ASN A 50 22.31 -13.74 -12.72
N ALA A 51 23.51 -13.78 -13.29
CA ALA A 51 23.77 -14.49 -14.55
C ALA A 51 24.82 -15.58 -14.31
N THR A 52 24.65 -16.76 -14.90
CA THR A 52 25.61 -17.87 -14.75
C THR A 52 26.18 -18.27 -16.09
N ALA A 53 27.50 -18.31 -16.20
CA ALA A 53 28.19 -18.66 -17.44
C ALA A 53 28.92 -19.99 -17.29
N LEU A 54 28.81 -20.81 -18.33
CA LEU A 54 29.45 -22.10 -18.45
C LEU A 54 30.34 -22.11 -19.67
N ARG A 55 31.58 -22.59 -19.52
CA ARG A 55 32.48 -22.84 -20.63
C ARG A 55 32.20 -24.24 -21.18
N THR A 56 32.08 -24.34 -22.50
CA THR A 56 31.97 -25.61 -23.23
C THR A 56 32.95 -25.63 -24.40
N SER A 57 33.14 -26.77 -25.05
CA SER A 57 33.98 -26.83 -26.25
C SER A 57 33.36 -26.14 -27.49
N GLU A 58 32.07 -25.81 -27.46
CA GLU A 58 31.37 -25.09 -28.56
C GLU A 58 31.21 -23.58 -28.30
N GLY A 59 31.61 -23.10 -27.11
CA GLY A 59 31.47 -21.71 -26.68
C GLY A 59 30.82 -21.58 -25.31
N ILE A 60 30.46 -20.35 -24.94
CA ILE A 60 29.87 -20.06 -23.63
C ILE A 60 28.36 -20.32 -23.67
N VAL A 61 27.85 -21.04 -22.67
CA VAL A 61 26.42 -21.07 -22.36
C VAL A 61 26.15 -20.09 -21.22
N LEU A 62 25.18 -19.21 -21.39
CA LEU A 62 24.82 -18.19 -20.42
C LEU A 62 23.39 -18.43 -19.93
N ILE A 63 23.19 -18.53 -18.62
CA ILE A 63 21.88 -18.60 -17.96
C ILE A 63 21.59 -17.19 -17.43
N ASP A 64 20.54 -16.58 -17.98
CA ASP A 64 20.15 -15.18 -17.78
C ASP A 64 21.23 -14.15 -18.17
N SER A 65 20.83 -12.90 -18.35
CA SER A 65 21.64 -11.89 -19.04
C SER A 65 21.62 -10.50 -18.39
N GLY A 66 20.95 -10.37 -17.24
CA GLY A 66 20.86 -9.13 -16.48
C GLY A 66 19.81 -8.14 -17.01
N SER A 67 19.63 -7.05 -16.25
CA SER A 67 18.66 -5.99 -16.48
C SER A 67 19.20 -4.87 -17.37
N ARG A 68 18.38 -3.87 -17.70
CA ARG A 68 18.86 -2.64 -18.36
C ARG A 68 19.94 -1.94 -17.55
N GLU A 69 19.83 -2.00 -16.23
CA GLU A 69 20.72 -1.36 -15.27
C GLU A 69 22.03 -2.15 -15.07
N THR A 70 22.01 -3.48 -15.26
CA THR A 70 23.17 -4.34 -14.95
C THR A 70 23.80 -5.04 -16.16
N ALA A 71 23.12 -5.12 -17.31
CA ALA A 71 23.57 -5.91 -18.46
C ALA A 71 24.97 -5.54 -18.97
N ALA A 72 25.30 -4.25 -19.05
CA ALA A 72 26.63 -3.80 -19.49
C ALA A 72 27.74 -4.24 -18.52
N GLN A 73 27.46 -4.21 -17.23
CA GLN A 73 28.38 -4.67 -16.20
C GLN A 73 28.54 -6.18 -16.23
N THR A 74 27.43 -6.93 -16.34
CA THR A 74 27.43 -8.39 -16.49
C THR A 74 28.23 -8.81 -17.72
N PHE A 75 28.01 -8.15 -18.87
CA PHE A 75 28.76 -8.37 -20.10
C PHE A 75 30.27 -8.13 -19.89
N ALA A 76 30.65 -7.02 -19.25
CA ALA A 76 32.04 -6.71 -18.98
C ALA A 76 32.71 -7.72 -18.03
N VAL A 77 31.99 -8.22 -17.02
CA VAL A 77 32.49 -9.28 -16.13
C VAL A 77 32.69 -10.57 -16.91
N LEU A 78 31.72 -10.97 -17.73
CA LEU A 78 31.82 -12.18 -18.56
C LEU A 78 33.06 -12.10 -19.46
N ARG A 79 33.27 -10.96 -20.14
CA ARG A 79 34.38 -10.79 -21.08
C ARG A 79 35.75 -10.73 -20.42
N ARG A 80 35.83 -10.34 -19.14
CA ARG A 80 37.06 -10.50 -18.35
C ARG A 80 37.35 -11.95 -17.98
N TRP A 81 36.32 -12.77 -17.86
CA TRP A 81 36.47 -14.19 -17.56
C TRP A 81 36.77 -15.02 -18.82
N ASP A 82 36.10 -14.73 -19.93
CA ASP A 82 36.25 -15.48 -21.18
C ASP A 82 35.83 -14.68 -22.42
N GLU A 83 36.64 -14.73 -23.46
CA GLU A 83 36.42 -14.06 -24.74
C GLU A 83 35.73 -14.96 -25.79
N ALA A 84 35.50 -16.24 -25.49
CA ALA A 84 34.82 -17.16 -26.39
C ALA A 84 33.41 -16.66 -26.76
N PRO A 85 32.92 -16.95 -27.99
CA PRO A 85 31.57 -16.61 -28.39
C PRO A 85 30.53 -17.18 -27.42
N VAL A 86 29.48 -16.40 -27.13
CA VAL A 86 28.31 -16.95 -26.43
C VAL A 86 27.52 -17.76 -27.44
N HIS A 87 27.49 -19.06 -27.24
CA HIS A 87 26.83 -20.03 -28.12
C HIS A 87 25.32 -20.10 -27.82
N THR A 88 24.94 -20.07 -26.54
CA THR A 88 23.54 -20.22 -26.14
C THR A 88 23.24 -19.34 -24.93
N ILE A 89 22.06 -18.70 -24.93
CA ILE A 89 21.49 -18.01 -23.78
C ILE A 89 20.23 -18.75 -23.36
N ILE A 90 20.14 -19.12 -22.08
CA ILE A 90 18.96 -19.74 -21.49
C ILE A 90 18.28 -18.67 -20.63
N TYR A 91 17.01 -18.39 -20.89
CA TYR A 91 16.20 -17.60 -19.96
C TYR A 91 15.56 -18.52 -18.93
N THR A 92 15.81 -18.25 -17.66
CA THR A 92 15.08 -18.92 -16.57
C THR A 92 13.61 -18.55 -16.62
N HIS A 93 13.28 -17.30 -16.91
CA HIS A 93 11.92 -16.80 -17.11
C HIS A 93 11.93 -15.43 -17.80
N GLY A 94 10.78 -14.96 -18.29
CA GLY A 94 10.73 -13.75 -19.11
C GLY A 94 10.75 -12.42 -18.34
N HIS A 95 11.26 -12.34 -17.11
CA HIS A 95 11.44 -11.05 -16.43
C HIS A 95 12.61 -10.27 -17.02
N ILE A 96 12.47 -8.94 -17.02
CA ILE A 96 13.39 -8.04 -17.74
C ILE A 96 14.78 -7.99 -17.11
N ASP A 97 14.90 -8.27 -15.82
CA ASP A 97 16.17 -8.34 -15.10
C ASP A 97 16.95 -9.63 -15.35
N HIS A 98 16.35 -10.58 -16.07
CA HIS A 98 16.96 -11.83 -16.52
C HIS A 98 17.21 -11.85 -18.03
N THR A 99 16.40 -11.13 -18.81
CA THR A 99 16.36 -11.28 -20.27
C THR A 99 16.88 -10.08 -21.06
N TRP A 100 17.05 -8.92 -20.42
CA TRP A 100 17.31 -7.70 -21.15
C TRP A 100 18.68 -7.66 -21.83
N GLY A 101 19.71 -8.17 -21.15
CA GLY A 101 21.09 -8.10 -21.63
C GLY A 101 21.40 -8.98 -22.84
N ALA A 102 20.54 -9.92 -23.22
CA ALA A 102 20.74 -10.81 -24.37
C ALA A 102 21.11 -10.05 -25.66
N ARG A 103 20.53 -8.86 -25.87
CA ARG A 103 20.80 -7.98 -27.02
C ARG A 103 22.27 -7.57 -27.15
N LEU A 104 23.01 -7.47 -26.04
CA LEU A 104 24.42 -7.07 -26.08
C LEU A 104 25.29 -8.16 -26.71
N TYR A 105 24.90 -9.42 -26.55
CA TYR A 105 25.58 -10.55 -27.15
C TYR A 105 25.24 -10.72 -28.64
N ASP A 106 24.00 -10.38 -29.05
CA ASP A 106 23.66 -10.26 -30.47
C ASP A 106 24.51 -9.18 -31.15
N GLN A 107 24.63 -8.00 -30.51
CA GLN A 107 25.42 -6.87 -31.01
C GLN A 107 26.91 -7.21 -31.12
N GLU A 108 27.47 -7.90 -30.12
CA GLU A 108 28.86 -8.36 -30.18
C GLU A 108 29.06 -9.38 -31.30
N ALA A 109 28.15 -10.35 -31.44
CA ALA A 109 28.24 -11.36 -32.49
C ALA A 109 28.19 -10.72 -33.88
N ASP A 110 27.26 -9.79 -34.11
CA ASP A 110 27.18 -9.02 -35.36
C ASP A 110 28.48 -8.24 -35.62
N GLY A 111 28.99 -7.54 -34.61
CA GLY A 111 30.19 -6.71 -34.73
C GLY A 111 31.48 -7.49 -34.97
N LYS A 112 31.56 -8.74 -34.47
CA LYS A 112 32.72 -9.63 -34.64
C LYS A 112 32.55 -10.65 -35.77
N GLY A 113 31.37 -10.72 -36.41
CA GLY A 113 31.06 -11.71 -37.44
C GLY A 113 30.88 -13.13 -36.91
N PHE A 114 30.51 -13.29 -35.64
CA PHE A 114 30.15 -14.58 -35.05
C PHE A 114 28.68 -14.91 -35.35
N ALA A 115 28.32 -16.19 -35.22
CA ALA A 115 26.91 -16.55 -35.12
C ALA A 115 26.31 -15.92 -33.87
N ARG A 116 25.11 -15.35 -33.99
CA ARG A 116 24.36 -14.86 -32.82
C ARG A 116 24.06 -16.02 -31.86
N PRO A 117 24.04 -15.78 -30.54
CA PRO A 117 23.66 -16.81 -29.59
C PRO A 117 22.26 -17.33 -29.86
N ARG A 118 22.06 -18.64 -29.73
CA ARG A 118 20.71 -19.23 -29.69
C ARG A 118 20.06 -18.93 -28.34
N VAL A 119 18.90 -18.28 -28.34
CA VAL A 119 18.14 -18.01 -27.12
C VAL A 119 17.10 -19.11 -26.91
N ILE A 120 17.16 -19.82 -25.77
CA ILE A 120 16.26 -20.91 -25.40
C ILE A 120 15.46 -20.53 -24.17
N ALA A 121 14.16 -20.78 -24.16
CA ALA A 121 13.31 -20.55 -22.99
C ALA A 121 12.06 -21.44 -22.96
N HIS A 122 11.34 -21.46 -21.84
CA HIS A 122 10.01 -22.05 -21.81
C HIS A 122 9.05 -21.29 -22.74
N ARG A 123 8.10 -21.99 -23.39
CA ARG A 123 7.16 -21.41 -24.37
C ARG A 123 6.40 -20.19 -23.84
N ASN A 124 6.00 -20.20 -22.56
CA ASN A 124 5.24 -19.10 -21.98
C ASN A 124 6.02 -17.78 -21.88
N VAL A 125 7.35 -17.77 -22.06
CA VAL A 125 8.12 -16.52 -22.20
C VAL A 125 7.60 -15.69 -23.38
N LEU A 126 7.20 -16.33 -24.49
CA LEU A 126 6.61 -15.63 -25.62
C LEU A 126 5.27 -14.97 -25.26
N ASN A 127 4.45 -15.65 -24.46
CA ASN A 127 3.18 -15.13 -23.97
C ASN A 127 3.39 -13.95 -23.02
N ARG A 128 4.38 -14.05 -22.13
CA ARG A 128 4.78 -12.96 -21.22
C ARG A 128 5.25 -11.73 -21.98
N PHE A 129 6.15 -11.89 -22.95
CA PHE A 129 6.62 -10.76 -23.76
C PHE A 129 5.49 -10.14 -24.58
N LYS A 130 4.59 -10.94 -25.16
CA LYS A 130 3.38 -10.41 -25.81
C LYS A 130 2.53 -9.60 -24.83
N ARG A 131 2.37 -10.06 -23.60
CA ARG A 131 1.66 -9.31 -22.55
C ARG A 131 2.38 -8.00 -22.23
N TYR A 132 3.71 -8.00 -22.08
CA TYR A 132 4.46 -6.76 -21.84
C TYR A 132 4.30 -5.76 -22.97
N ASP A 133 4.37 -6.19 -24.22
CA ASP A 133 4.14 -5.31 -25.37
C ASP A 133 2.71 -4.75 -25.34
N THR A 134 1.72 -5.58 -25.03
CA THR A 134 0.30 -5.17 -24.96
C THR A 134 0.02 -4.22 -23.79
N THR A 135 0.74 -4.40 -22.67
CA THR A 135 0.48 -3.68 -21.41
C THR A 135 1.66 -2.78 -21.03
N HIS A 136 2.44 -2.30 -22.01
CA HIS A 136 3.69 -1.57 -21.79
C HIS A 136 3.52 -0.39 -20.82
N ASP A 137 2.53 0.46 -21.06
CA ASP A 137 2.28 1.64 -20.24
C ASP A 137 1.80 1.27 -18.84
N LEU A 138 1.00 0.20 -18.72
CA LEU A 138 0.60 -0.33 -17.42
C LEU A 138 1.81 -0.87 -16.64
N ASN A 139 2.73 -1.61 -17.28
CA ASN A 139 3.95 -2.07 -16.62
C ASN A 139 4.84 -0.89 -16.21
N SER A 140 4.88 0.17 -17.03
CA SER A 140 5.59 1.42 -16.71
C SER A 140 5.03 2.06 -15.43
N LEU A 141 3.70 2.20 -15.34
CA LEU A 141 3.02 2.71 -14.14
C LEU A 141 3.24 1.81 -12.91
N VAL A 142 3.10 0.49 -13.06
CA VAL A 142 3.27 -0.48 -11.98
C VAL A 142 4.70 -0.42 -11.42
N MET A 143 5.71 -0.44 -12.30
CA MET A 143 7.11 -0.39 -11.87
C MET A 143 7.48 0.98 -11.28
N GLY A 144 7.03 2.08 -11.90
CA GLY A 144 7.23 3.42 -11.35
C GLY A 144 6.63 3.59 -9.96
N ARG A 145 5.45 3.00 -9.70
CA ARG A 145 4.87 2.99 -8.35
C ARG A 145 5.57 2.00 -7.41
N GLN A 146 6.06 0.86 -7.90
CA GLN A 146 6.73 -0.15 -7.06
C GLN A 146 8.08 0.35 -6.56
N PHE A 147 8.84 1.03 -7.40
CA PHE A 147 10.17 1.56 -7.05
C PHE A 147 10.16 3.05 -6.72
N ASN A 148 8.95 3.62 -6.56
CA ASN A 148 8.76 5.01 -6.22
C ASN A 148 9.47 6.00 -7.18
N GLN A 149 9.50 5.66 -8.47
CA GLN A 149 10.16 6.39 -9.54
C GLN A 149 9.12 6.93 -10.56
N PRO A 150 8.62 8.16 -10.39
CA PRO A 150 7.73 8.79 -11.37
C PRO A 150 8.38 8.85 -12.76
N GLY A 151 7.57 8.61 -13.80
CA GLY A 151 8.05 8.62 -15.19
C GLY A 151 8.89 7.40 -15.61
N TYR A 152 8.96 6.35 -14.78
CA TYR A 152 9.59 5.09 -15.18
C TYR A 152 8.98 4.57 -16.50
N THR A 153 9.85 4.27 -17.46
CA THR A 153 9.46 3.65 -18.73
C THR A 153 9.94 2.20 -18.73
N PHE A 154 8.99 1.29 -18.86
CA PHE A 154 9.26 -0.14 -18.95
C PHE A 154 10.08 -0.43 -20.21
N PRO A 155 11.01 -1.38 -20.18
CA PRO A 155 11.80 -1.71 -21.36
C PRO A 155 10.92 -2.27 -22.51
N ASP A 156 11.26 -1.91 -23.74
CA ASP A 156 10.59 -2.36 -24.97
C ASP A 156 11.50 -3.31 -25.79
N GLN A 157 11.00 -3.86 -26.90
CA GLN A 157 11.83 -4.68 -27.80
C GLN A 157 12.53 -5.85 -27.08
N HIS A 158 11.77 -6.63 -26.31
CA HIS A 158 12.26 -7.82 -25.62
C HIS A 158 12.85 -8.82 -26.63
N ARG A 159 14.11 -9.24 -26.44
CA ARG A 159 14.76 -10.26 -27.27
C ARG A 159 14.08 -11.60 -27.05
N ARG A 160 13.25 -12.01 -28.00
CA ARG A 160 12.44 -13.24 -27.94
C ARG A 160 13.32 -14.49 -27.99
N PRO A 161 12.92 -15.62 -27.40
CA PRO A 161 13.61 -16.89 -27.60
C PRO A 161 13.52 -17.35 -29.07
N ASP A 162 14.59 -17.97 -29.56
CA ASP A 162 14.67 -18.60 -30.88
C ASP A 162 14.14 -20.03 -30.85
N GLU A 163 14.32 -20.71 -29.71
CA GLU A 163 13.85 -22.07 -29.45
C GLU A 163 13.05 -22.09 -28.15
N VAL A 164 11.94 -22.81 -28.16
CA VAL A 164 11.09 -22.96 -26.97
C VAL A 164 10.78 -24.42 -26.66
N TYR A 165 10.61 -24.72 -25.39
CA TYR A 165 10.22 -26.03 -24.88
C TYR A 165 9.03 -25.91 -23.90
N ASP A 166 8.41 -27.05 -23.56
CA ASP A 166 7.21 -27.11 -22.72
C ASP A 166 7.50 -27.64 -21.31
N GLU A 167 7.89 -28.91 -21.14
CA GLU A 167 8.05 -29.49 -19.80
C GLU A 167 9.52 -29.61 -19.38
N THR A 168 10.33 -30.29 -20.21
CA THR A 168 11.76 -30.44 -20.00
C THR A 168 12.52 -30.36 -21.32
N LEU A 169 13.79 -29.97 -21.26
CA LEU A 169 14.70 -30.00 -22.39
C LEU A 169 16.09 -30.45 -21.92
N SER A 170 16.65 -31.47 -22.56
CA SER A 170 18.04 -31.89 -22.33
C SER A 170 18.91 -31.41 -23.49
N LEU A 171 19.96 -30.67 -23.15
CA LEU A 171 20.96 -30.16 -24.08
C LEU A 171 22.29 -30.85 -23.81
N ASP A 172 23.03 -31.12 -24.87
CA ASP A 172 24.46 -31.43 -24.82
C ASP A 172 25.15 -30.38 -25.69
N ILE A 173 25.95 -29.52 -25.05
CA ILE A 173 26.67 -28.42 -25.72
C ILE A 173 28.13 -28.56 -25.37
N GLY A 174 28.95 -28.89 -26.36
CA GLY A 174 30.38 -29.07 -26.21
C GLY A 174 30.79 -30.12 -25.17
N GLY A 175 29.96 -31.15 -24.95
CA GLY A 175 30.15 -32.22 -23.95
C GLY A 175 29.57 -31.91 -22.56
N THR A 176 28.94 -30.76 -22.37
CA THR A 176 28.28 -30.37 -21.12
C THR A 176 26.79 -30.68 -21.22
N LYS A 177 26.29 -31.57 -20.35
CA LYS A 177 24.85 -31.87 -20.25
C LYS A 177 24.16 -30.80 -19.41
N ILE A 178 23.09 -30.23 -19.95
CA ILE A 178 22.29 -29.18 -19.32
C ILE A 178 20.82 -29.58 -19.41
N GLU A 179 20.14 -29.66 -18.28
CA GLU A 179 18.74 -30.05 -18.20
C GLU A 179 17.89 -28.87 -17.76
N LEU A 180 16.92 -28.46 -18.58
CA LEU A 180 15.96 -27.40 -18.27
C LEU A 180 14.67 -28.05 -17.85
N MET A 181 14.11 -27.60 -16.73
CA MET A 181 12.91 -28.17 -16.12
C MET A 181 11.93 -27.05 -15.83
N HIS A 182 10.76 -27.10 -16.46
CA HIS A 182 9.70 -26.13 -16.24
C HIS A 182 9.05 -26.36 -14.88
N GLY A 183 8.79 -25.27 -14.17
CA GLY A 183 7.89 -25.21 -13.04
C GLY A 183 7.16 -23.88 -13.04
N ARG A 184 5.94 -23.82 -12.50
CA ARG A 184 5.28 -22.54 -12.26
C ARG A 184 5.69 -22.03 -10.88
N GLY A 185 5.95 -20.75 -10.77
CA GLY A 185 6.41 -20.12 -9.52
C GLY A 185 5.94 -18.68 -9.43
N GLU A 186 6.90 -17.77 -9.37
CA GLU A 186 6.64 -16.33 -9.54
C GLU A 186 5.96 -16.04 -10.89
N THR A 187 6.25 -16.87 -11.88
CA THR A 187 5.73 -16.78 -13.23
C THR A 187 5.23 -18.13 -13.73
N ASP A 188 4.42 -18.11 -14.79
CA ASP A 188 3.92 -19.29 -15.51
C ASP A 188 4.93 -19.84 -16.54
N ASP A 189 6.11 -19.21 -16.65
CA ASP A 189 7.16 -19.52 -17.60
C ASP A 189 8.51 -19.87 -16.97
N ALA A 190 8.54 -20.06 -15.65
CA ALA A 190 9.77 -20.30 -14.92
C ALA A 190 10.41 -21.67 -15.25
N THR A 191 11.73 -21.67 -15.21
CA THR A 191 12.61 -22.80 -15.51
C THR A 191 13.72 -22.81 -14.48
N PHE A 192 14.04 -23.97 -13.94
CA PHE A 192 15.33 -24.19 -13.29
C PHE A 192 16.22 -25.06 -14.18
N VAL A 193 17.53 -24.85 -14.06
CA VAL A 193 18.56 -25.51 -14.88
C VAL A 193 19.38 -26.43 -14.00
N TRP A 194 19.48 -27.70 -14.38
CA TRP A 194 20.27 -28.72 -13.69
C TRP A 194 21.51 -29.11 -14.49
N LEU A 195 22.66 -29.13 -13.81
CA LEU A 195 23.96 -29.54 -14.35
C LEU A 195 24.38 -30.84 -13.64
N PRO A 196 23.96 -32.02 -14.15
CA PRO A 196 24.09 -33.28 -13.41
C PRO A 196 25.53 -33.65 -13.09
N GLN A 197 26.47 -33.44 -14.02
CA GLN A 197 27.89 -33.78 -13.80
C GLN A 197 28.54 -32.97 -12.67
N LYS A 198 27.98 -31.80 -12.34
CA LYS A 198 28.53 -30.88 -11.34
C LYS A 198 27.67 -30.79 -10.08
N GLN A 199 26.49 -31.43 -10.10
CA GLN A 199 25.47 -31.33 -9.07
C GLN A 199 25.08 -29.88 -8.72
N ILE A 200 25.00 -29.02 -9.75
CA ILE A 200 24.63 -27.60 -9.61
C ILE A 200 23.21 -27.41 -10.15
N VAL A 201 22.35 -26.75 -9.37
CA VAL A 201 21.06 -26.26 -9.85
C VAL A 201 21.08 -24.73 -9.90
N ALA A 202 20.73 -24.14 -11.04
CA ALA A 202 20.41 -22.72 -11.16
C ALA A 202 18.89 -22.55 -11.11
N SER A 203 18.36 -21.98 -10.04
CA SER A 203 16.92 -22.00 -9.78
C SER A 203 16.14 -20.89 -10.48
N GLY A 204 16.81 -19.88 -11.03
CA GLY A 204 16.14 -18.60 -11.30
C GLY A 204 15.40 -18.11 -10.06
N ASP A 205 14.27 -17.44 -10.25
CA ASP A 205 13.55 -16.76 -9.18
C ASP A 205 12.72 -17.66 -8.28
N PHE A 206 12.83 -18.99 -8.43
CA PHE A 206 12.34 -19.89 -7.39
C PHE A 206 13.03 -19.66 -6.05
N VAL A 207 14.27 -19.14 -6.06
CA VAL A 207 15.02 -18.75 -4.85
C VAL A 207 15.65 -17.37 -5.08
N ILE A 208 15.32 -16.43 -4.18
CA ILE A 208 15.78 -15.02 -4.25
C ILE A 208 16.36 -14.50 -2.93
N TRP A 209 16.71 -15.40 -1.99
CA TRP A 209 17.29 -15.06 -0.67
C TRP A 209 16.41 -14.23 0.28
N VAL A 210 15.12 -14.11 -0.04
CA VAL A 210 14.07 -13.55 0.82
C VAL A 210 12.81 -14.37 0.63
N PHE A 211 11.77 -14.08 1.42
CA PHE A 211 10.47 -14.71 1.28
C PHE A 211 9.99 -14.73 -0.19
N PRO A 212 9.50 -15.88 -0.71
CA PRO A 212 9.06 -16.00 -2.10
C PRO A 212 8.07 -14.91 -2.49
N ASN A 213 8.32 -14.29 -3.64
CA ASN A 213 7.45 -13.27 -4.22
C ASN A 213 6.20 -13.94 -4.80
N ALA A 214 5.34 -14.54 -3.98
CA ALA A 214 4.18 -15.33 -4.42
C ALA A 214 2.84 -14.57 -4.29
N GLY A 215 2.84 -13.37 -3.72
CA GLY A 215 1.65 -12.61 -3.35
C GLY A 215 1.53 -11.21 -3.96
N ASN A 216 2.61 -10.64 -4.51
CA ASN A 216 2.67 -9.23 -4.94
C ASN A 216 1.35 -8.66 -5.52
N PRO A 217 0.69 -7.71 -4.83
CA PRO A 217 -0.63 -7.21 -5.19
C PRO A 217 -0.73 -6.49 -6.54
N ARG A 218 0.39 -6.17 -7.19
CA ARG A 218 0.44 -5.44 -8.47
C ARG A 218 0.85 -6.32 -9.65
N LYS A 219 0.97 -7.64 -9.45
CA LYS A 219 1.40 -8.59 -10.48
C LYS A 219 0.27 -9.54 -10.86
N VAL A 220 0.44 -10.17 -12.01
CA VAL A 220 -0.47 -11.23 -12.49
C VAL A 220 -0.40 -12.45 -11.56
N GLN A 221 -1.31 -13.41 -11.76
CA GLN A 221 -1.37 -14.66 -10.99
C GLN A 221 0.01 -15.29 -10.82
N ARG A 222 0.26 -15.74 -9.58
CA ARG A 222 1.45 -16.50 -9.19
C ARG A 222 1.03 -17.85 -8.64
N TYR A 223 1.97 -18.75 -8.47
CA TYR A 223 1.63 -20.17 -8.33
C TYR A 223 2.29 -20.77 -7.09
N ALA A 224 1.97 -20.26 -5.89
CA ALA A 224 2.48 -20.78 -4.62
C ALA A 224 2.49 -22.33 -4.50
N PRO A 225 1.39 -23.07 -4.79
CA PRO A 225 1.41 -24.53 -4.74
C PRO A 225 2.36 -25.18 -5.77
N ASP A 226 2.39 -24.66 -6.99
CA ASP A 226 3.29 -25.19 -8.04
C ASP A 226 4.75 -24.85 -7.75
N TRP A 227 5.00 -23.70 -7.14
CA TRP A 227 6.33 -23.25 -6.73
C TRP A 227 6.89 -24.20 -5.68
N ALA A 228 6.11 -24.53 -4.66
CA ALA A 228 6.51 -25.53 -3.67
C ALA A 228 6.88 -26.87 -4.34
N ARG A 229 6.06 -27.34 -5.29
CA ARG A 229 6.35 -28.55 -6.06
C ARG A 229 7.66 -28.45 -6.85
N ALA A 230 7.94 -27.31 -7.49
CA ALA A 230 9.21 -27.08 -8.20
C ALA A 230 10.41 -27.11 -7.23
N LEU A 231 10.28 -26.51 -6.04
CA LEU A 231 11.32 -26.56 -4.99
C LEU A 231 11.56 -27.99 -4.51
N ARG A 232 10.50 -28.80 -4.34
CA ARG A 232 10.63 -30.23 -4.01
C ARG A 232 11.30 -31.03 -5.13
N GLN A 233 11.02 -30.72 -6.39
CA GLN A 233 11.71 -31.34 -7.52
C GLN A 233 13.21 -31.01 -7.52
N MET A 234 13.57 -29.75 -7.27
CA MET A 234 14.97 -29.35 -7.11
C MET A 234 15.63 -30.07 -5.93
N GLN A 235 14.93 -30.19 -4.79
CA GLN A 235 15.43 -30.89 -3.61
C GLN A 235 15.69 -32.37 -3.90
N ALA A 236 14.82 -33.02 -4.67
CA ALA A 236 14.94 -34.43 -5.07
C ALA A 236 16.14 -34.71 -5.98
N LEU A 237 16.70 -33.71 -6.66
CA LEU A 237 17.96 -33.84 -7.42
C LEU A 237 19.19 -33.96 -6.51
N THR A 238 19.05 -33.69 -5.20
CA THR A 238 20.15 -33.66 -4.23
C THR A 238 21.33 -32.77 -4.65
N PRO A 239 21.08 -31.50 -5.05
CA PRO A 239 22.12 -30.58 -5.49
C PRO A 239 23.17 -30.31 -4.41
N ALA A 240 24.44 -30.31 -4.80
CA ALA A 240 25.54 -29.90 -3.92
C ALA A 240 25.70 -28.37 -3.89
N VAL A 241 25.25 -27.68 -4.95
CA VAL A 241 25.30 -26.23 -5.09
C VAL A 241 23.99 -25.73 -5.69
N LEU A 242 23.47 -24.63 -5.13
CA LEU A 242 22.34 -23.88 -5.65
C LEU A 242 22.79 -22.47 -6.03
N VAL A 243 22.56 -22.11 -7.29
CA VAL A 243 22.70 -20.75 -7.79
C VAL A 243 21.30 -20.13 -7.84
N PRO A 244 20.98 -19.18 -6.95
CA PRO A 244 19.67 -18.54 -6.94
C PRO A 244 19.53 -17.52 -8.08
N GLY A 245 18.30 -17.16 -8.42
CA GLY A 245 18.01 -16.04 -9.32
C GLY A 245 18.53 -14.73 -8.76
N HIS A 246 18.49 -14.55 -7.44
CA HIS A 246 19.04 -13.38 -6.75
C HIS A 246 19.82 -13.77 -5.49
N GLY A 247 20.86 -13.01 -5.17
CA GLY A 247 21.67 -13.22 -3.96
C GLY A 247 22.84 -14.17 -4.16
N PRO A 248 23.53 -14.58 -3.08
CA PRO A 248 24.76 -15.38 -3.17
C PRO A 248 24.50 -16.86 -3.45
N VAL A 249 25.51 -17.52 -4.01
CA VAL A 249 25.51 -18.97 -4.27
C VAL A 249 25.53 -19.76 -2.96
N VAL A 250 24.70 -20.79 -2.86
CA VAL A 250 24.63 -21.69 -1.70
C VAL A 250 25.43 -22.97 -1.99
N ARG A 251 26.41 -23.27 -1.15
CA ARG A 251 27.22 -24.50 -1.23
C ARG A 251 26.92 -25.46 -0.09
N GLY A 252 27.00 -26.75 -0.40
CA GLY A 252 26.83 -27.86 0.55
C GLY A 252 25.41 -28.42 0.52
N ALA A 253 25.29 -29.70 0.20
CA ALA A 253 24.00 -30.36 -0.02
C ALA A 253 23.00 -30.17 1.13
N LYS A 254 23.45 -30.19 2.39
CA LYS A 254 22.59 -29.96 3.55
C LYS A 254 21.99 -28.55 3.57
N ARG A 255 22.77 -27.52 3.22
CA ARG A 255 22.28 -26.14 3.18
C ARG A 255 21.31 -25.93 2.03
N VAL A 256 21.63 -26.51 0.87
CA VAL A 256 20.74 -26.45 -0.29
C VAL A 256 19.41 -27.14 0.02
N ASP A 257 19.45 -28.32 0.62
CA ASP A 257 18.27 -29.06 1.09
C ASP A 257 17.44 -28.23 2.08
N GLU A 258 18.09 -27.62 3.07
CA GLU A 258 17.42 -26.78 4.07
C GLU A 258 16.76 -25.54 3.45
N MET A 259 17.44 -24.87 2.50
CA MET A 259 16.89 -23.69 1.84
C MET A 259 15.69 -24.03 0.95
N LEU A 260 15.82 -25.05 0.10
CA LEU A 260 14.73 -25.49 -0.79
C LEU A 260 13.55 -26.03 0.01
N GLY A 261 13.82 -26.86 1.02
CA GLY A 261 12.81 -27.45 1.88
C GLY A 261 12.03 -26.41 2.67
N SER A 262 12.72 -25.48 3.34
CA SER A 262 12.05 -24.44 4.14
C SER A 262 11.20 -23.49 3.30
N ALA A 263 11.64 -23.16 2.08
CA ALA A 263 10.85 -22.36 1.14
C ALA A 263 9.61 -23.12 0.63
N ALA A 264 9.73 -24.44 0.38
CA ALA A 264 8.59 -25.28 0.02
C ALA A 264 7.59 -25.40 1.18
N ASP A 265 8.09 -25.65 2.40
CA ASP A 265 7.29 -25.82 3.62
C ASP A 265 6.38 -24.62 3.87
N VAL A 266 6.91 -23.38 3.75
CA VAL A 266 6.10 -22.17 4.02
C VAL A 266 5.00 -21.98 2.97
N LEU A 267 5.27 -22.24 1.70
CA LEU A 267 4.29 -22.13 0.62
C LEU A 267 3.22 -23.24 0.70
N GLU A 268 3.63 -24.47 1.04
CA GLU A 268 2.71 -25.59 1.31
C GLU A 268 1.81 -25.30 2.50
N SER A 269 2.36 -24.73 3.58
CA SER A 269 1.61 -24.36 4.78
C SER A 269 0.56 -23.30 4.47
N LEU A 270 0.94 -22.19 3.82
CA LEU A 270 0.01 -21.12 3.44
C LEU A 270 -1.10 -21.65 2.51
N THR A 271 -0.73 -22.47 1.51
CA THR A 271 -1.69 -23.10 0.60
C THR A 271 -2.67 -24.00 1.36
N THR A 272 -2.15 -24.89 2.21
CA THR A 272 -2.95 -25.88 2.95
C THR A 272 -3.93 -25.20 3.90
N GLN A 273 -3.46 -24.22 4.70
CA GLN A 273 -4.31 -23.47 5.62
C GLN A 273 -5.40 -22.69 4.88
N THR A 274 -5.04 -22.01 3.78
CA THR A 274 -5.98 -21.23 2.98
C THR A 274 -7.06 -22.13 2.39
N LEU A 275 -6.68 -23.22 1.71
CA LEU A 275 -7.63 -24.15 1.11
C LEU A 275 -8.51 -24.85 2.15
N ALA A 276 -7.95 -25.19 3.32
CA ALA A 276 -8.72 -25.77 4.40
C ALA A 276 -9.88 -24.86 4.83
N LEU A 277 -9.63 -23.56 5.01
CA LEU A 277 -10.67 -22.60 5.37
C LEU A 277 -11.62 -22.30 4.21
N MET A 278 -11.13 -22.19 2.97
CA MET A 278 -11.99 -22.04 1.78
C MET A 278 -13.02 -23.18 1.67
N ASN A 279 -12.58 -24.42 1.91
CA ASN A 279 -13.46 -25.60 1.88
C ASN A 279 -14.51 -25.63 3.00
N THR A 280 -14.41 -24.77 4.03
CA THR A 280 -15.45 -24.57 5.04
C THR A 280 -16.48 -23.50 4.66
N GLY A 281 -16.28 -22.79 3.54
CA GLY A 281 -17.08 -21.62 3.16
C GLY A 281 -16.71 -20.35 3.94
N SER A 282 -15.52 -20.28 4.55
CA SER A 282 -15.04 -19.06 5.21
C SER A 282 -14.89 -17.92 4.21
N SER A 283 -15.21 -16.70 4.65
CA SER A 283 -14.99 -15.49 3.86
C SER A 283 -13.50 -15.22 3.64
N LEU A 284 -13.12 -14.46 2.60
CA LEU A 284 -11.71 -14.08 2.43
C LEU A 284 -11.20 -13.27 3.64
N ASP A 285 -12.04 -12.42 4.23
CA ASP A 285 -11.69 -11.64 5.43
C ASP A 285 -11.33 -12.55 6.61
N ASP A 286 -12.15 -13.57 6.89
CA ASP A 286 -11.86 -14.58 7.92
C ASP A 286 -10.55 -15.30 7.67
N ILE A 287 -10.27 -15.66 6.41
CA ILE A 287 -9.08 -16.40 6.03
C ILE A 287 -7.82 -15.57 6.27
N LEU A 288 -7.82 -14.30 5.86
CA LEU A 288 -6.67 -13.41 6.02
C LEU A 288 -6.28 -13.21 7.49
N HIS A 289 -7.25 -13.25 8.40
CA HIS A 289 -7.01 -13.09 9.83
C HIS A 289 -6.73 -14.41 10.57
N LYS A 290 -6.88 -15.57 9.91
CA LYS A 290 -6.65 -16.90 10.51
C LYS A 290 -5.43 -17.63 9.95
N VAL A 291 -5.11 -17.42 8.67
CA VAL A 291 -3.93 -18.04 8.03
C VAL A 291 -2.68 -17.29 8.45
N SER A 292 -1.65 -18.04 8.85
CA SER A 292 -0.35 -17.46 9.17
C SER A 292 0.79 -18.36 8.69
N ALA A 293 1.86 -17.74 8.16
CA ALA A 293 3.07 -18.48 7.85
C ALA A 293 3.78 -18.92 9.15
N PRO A 294 4.41 -20.11 9.19
CA PRO A 294 5.08 -20.58 10.40
C PRO A 294 6.24 -19.64 10.81
N PRO A 295 6.20 -19.02 12.02
CA PRO A 295 7.17 -18.01 12.44
C PRO A 295 8.63 -18.50 12.45
N GLU A 296 8.84 -19.78 12.77
CA GLU A 296 10.16 -20.42 12.78
C GLU A 296 10.79 -20.51 11.38
N LEU A 297 9.97 -20.62 10.32
CA LEU A 297 10.45 -20.55 8.95
C LEU A 297 10.77 -19.12 8.55
N LEU A 298 9.92 -18.15 8.91
CA LEU A 298 10.15 -16.72 8.63
C LEU A 298 11.36 -16.14 9.38
N ALA A 299 11.77 -16.76 10.49
CA ALA A 299 12.98 -16.38 11.23
C ALA A 299 14.27 -16.67 10.45
N ARG A 300 14.23 -17.59 9.47
CA ARG A 300 15.40 -17.94 8.63
C ARG A 300 15.83 -16.72 7.81
N PRO A 301 17.14 -16.38 7.77
CA PRO A 301 17.60 -15.17 7.06
C PRO A 301 17.15 -15.05 5.61
N TRP A 302 17.02 -16.19 4.90
CA TRP A 302 16.60 -16.27 3.50
C TRP A 302 15.08 -16.37 3.28
N LEU A 303 14.26 -16.34 4.34
CA LEU A 303 12.79 -16.35 4.26
C LEU A 303 12.14 -15.16 4.96
N LYS A 304 12.94 -14.17 5.38
CA LYS A 304 12.38 -12.93 5.95
C LYS A 304 11.47 -12.25 4.91
N PRO A 305 10.28 -11.74 5.30
CA PRO A 305 9.33 -11.05 4.43
C PRO A 305 9.82 -9.63 4.08
N LYS A 306 11.01 -9.55 3.48
CA LYS A 306 11.65 -8.28 3.11
C LYS A 306 11.15 -7.74 1.77
N TYR A 307 10.82 -8.62 0.84
CA TYR A 307 10.35 -8.21 -0.49
C TYR A 307 8.84 -8.30 -0.57
N ASP A 308 8.30 -9.52 -0.42
CA ASP A 308 6.86 -9.82 -0.42
C ASP A 308 6.37 -10.19 0.98
N ASP A 309 5.05 -10.21 1.17
CA ASP A 309 4.40 -10.49 2.45
C ASP A 309 3.58 -11.81 2.40
N PRO A 310 3.65 -12.68 3.43
CA PRO A 310 2.85 -13.89 3.51
C PRO A 310 1.33 -13.67 3.39
N GLU A 311 0.79 -12.56 3.92
CA GLU A 311 -0.63 -12.22 3.83
C GLU A 311 -1.04 -11.94 2.37
N PHE A 312 -0.14 -11.39 1.56
CA PHE A 312 -0.40 -11.18 0.12
C PHE A 312 -0.51 -12.52 -0.63
N VAL A 313 0.24 -13.54 -0.20
CA VAL A 313 0.17 -14.88 -0.79
C VAL A 313 -1.20 -15.51 -0.57
N VAL A 314 -1.81 -15.30 0.60
CA VAL A 314 -3.17 -15.80 0.91
C VAL A 314 -4.19 -15.27 -0.10
N ARG A 315 -4.14 -13.97 -0.40
CA ARG A 315 -5.00 -13.36 -1.45
C ARG A 315 -4.73 -13.95 -2.83
N ASN A 316 -3.48 -14.23 -3.15
CA ASN A 316 -3.10 -14.81 -4.43
C ASN A 316 -3.59 -16.27 -4.58
N ILE A 317 -3.53 -17.06 -3.51
CA ILE A 317 -4.10 -18.41 -3.45
C ILE A 317 -5.61 -18.36 -3.59
N TRP A 318 -6.29 -17.45 -2.86
CA TRP A 318 -7.73 -17.25 -3.05
C TRP A 318 -8.05 -16.96 -4.51
N HIS A 319 -7.32 -16.04 -5.14
CA HIS A 319 -7.55 -15.69 -6.54
C HIS A 319 -7.39 -16.89 -7.48
N LEU A 320 -6.37 -17.72 -7.24
CA LEU A 320 -6.08 -18.91 -8.03
C LEU A 320 -7.23 -19.92 -8.03
N TYR A 321 -7.90 -20.10 -6.89
CA TYR A 321 -8.88 -21.18 -6.69
C TYR A 321 -10.35 -20.73 -6.68
N ALA A 322 -10.64 -19.50 -6.25
CA ALA A 322 -12.00 -18.96 -6.12
C ALA A 322 -12.28 -17.75 -7.04
N GLY A 323 -11.29 -17.23 -7.77
CA GLY A 323 -11.45 -16.05 -8.61
C GLY A 323 -11.36 -14.75 -7.80
N TRP A 324 -11.98 -13.67 -8.29
CA TRP A 324 -11.79 -12.32 -7.71
C TRP A 324 -12.77 -11.97 -6.59
N PHE A 325 -13.93 -12.61 -6.52
CA PHE A 325 -14.96 -12.27 -5.54
C PHE A 325 -14.56 -12.76 -4.16
N ASP A 326 -14.71 -11.92 -3.13
CA ASP A 326 -14.21 -12.16 -1.77
C ASP A 326 -15.25 -12.76 -0.81
N GLY A 327 -16.47 -12.95 -1.29
CA GLY A 327 -17.60 -13.47 -0.51
C GLY A 327 -18.51 -12.40 0.09
N ASN A 328 -18.16 -11.11 0.01
CA ASN A 328 -19.02 -10.02 0.49
C ASN A 328 -19.91 -9.48 -0.64
N PRO A 329 -21.26 -9.65 -0.57
CA PRO A 329 -22.16 -9.19 -1.63
C PRO A 329 -22.06 -7.70 -1.94
N SER A 330 -21.68 -6.84 -0.98
CA SER A 330 -21.52 -5.40 -1.24
C SER A 330 -20.35 -5.10 -2.20
N HIS A 331 -19.38 -6.01 -2.32
CA HIS A 331 -18.22 -5.87 -3.20
C HIS A 331 -18.45 -6.48 -4.60
N LEU A 332 -19.58 -7.17 -4.83
CA LEU A 332 -19.87 -7.78 -6.13
C LEU A 332 -20.16 -6.72 -7.21
N LYS A 333 -20.91 -5.68 -6.82
CA LYS A 333 -21.29 -4.52 -7.63
C LYS A 333 -21.38 -3.29 -6.71
N PRO A 334 -20.23 -2.81 -6.20
CA PRO A 334 -20.24 -1.75 -5.21
C PRO A 334 -20.79 -0.44 -5.79
N ALA A 335 -21.35 0.40 -4.92
CA ALA A 335 -21.52 1.81 -5.23
C ALA A 335 -20.16 2.46 -5.51
N SER A 336 -20.14 3.67 -6.06
CA SER A 336 -18.86 4.38 -6.17
C SER A 336 -18.31 4.70 -4.78
N ASP A 337 -16.97 4.72 -4.65
CA ASP A 337 -16.31 5.02 -3.36
C ASP A 337 -16.77 6.39 -2.82
N ALA A 338 -16.95 7.38 -3.70
CA ALA A 338 -17.44 8.71 -3.33
C ALA A 338 -18.88 8.72 -2.79
N GLU A 339 -19.80 7.95 -3.39
CA GLU A 339 -21.19 7.85 -2.91
C GLU A 339 -21.25 7.17 -1.53
N LEU A 340 -20.53 6.05 -1.37
CA LEU A 340 -20.47 5.35 -0.09
C LEU A 340 -19.81 6.22 0.99
N ALA A 341 -18.71 6.88 0.66
CA ALA A 341 -18.00 7.78 1.56
C ALA A 341 -18.85 8.98 2.01
N ALA A 342 -19.63 9.58 1.11
CA ALA A 342 -20.54 10.67 1.43
C ALA A 342 -21.64 10.22 2.40
N GLU A 343 -22.25 9.06 2.16
CA GLU A 343 -23.29 8.51 3.04
C GLU A 343 -22.72 8.21 4.44
N ILE A 344 -21.57 7.52 4.51
CA ILE A 344 -20.89 7.25 5.79
C ILE A 344 -20.54 8.55 6.51
N SER A 345 -20.04 9.56 5.79
CA SER A 345 -19.71 10.88 6.37
C SER A 345 -20.94 11.57 6.95
N THR A 346 -22.09 11.51 6.28
CA THR A 346 -23.35 12.05 6.81
C THR A 346 -23.79 11.32 8.07
N LEU A 347 -23.74 9.99 8.09
CA LEU A 347 -24.17 9.17 9.24
C LEU A 347 -23.34 9.44 10.51
N VAL A 348 -22.04 9.73 10.37
CA VAL A 348 -21.15 9.98 11.51
C VAL A 348 -21.07 11.45 11.93
N GLY A 349 -21.81 12.34 11.27
CA GLY A 349 -21.85 13.77 11.59
C GLY A 349 -20.70 14.59 10.99
N GLY A 350 -20.20 14.18 9.82
CA GLY A 350 -19.26 14.94 9.00
C GLY A 350 -17.91 14.27 8.78
N VAL A 351 -17.30 14.63 7.64
CA VAL A 351 -16.01 14.13 7.16
C VAL A 351 -14.83 14.43 8.10
N ASP A 352 -14.86 15.56 8.82
CA ASP A 352 -13.81 15.93 9.76
C ASP A 352 -13.74 14.98 10.95
N ARG A 353 -14.87 14.38 11.34
CA ARG A 353 -14.90 13.36 12.41
C ARG A 353 -14.19 12.07 11.97
N LEU A 354 -14.39 11.65 10.71
CA LEU A 354 -13.69 10.52 10.12
C LEU A 354 -12.17 10.77 10.09
N ALA A 355 -11.76 11.93 9.56
CA ALA A 355 -10.35 12.29 9.46
C ALA A 355 -9.69 12.37 10.84
N ARG A 356 -10.31 13.04 11.82
CA ARG A 356 -9.81 13.13 13.20
C ARG A 356 -9.65 11.75 13.82
N ARG A 357 -10.68 10.90 13.71
CA ARG A 357 -10.64 9.55 14.28
C ARG A 357 -9.57 8.68 13.61
N ALA A 358 -9.37 8.83 12.30
CA ALA A 358 -8.28 8.16 11.60
C ALA A 358 -6.91 8.58 12.15
N GLY A 359 -6.69 9.88 12.38
CA GLY A 359 -5.47 10.40 13.01
C GLY A 359 -5.20 9.81 14.40
N GLU A 360 -6.23 9.78 15.27
CA GLU A 360 -6.14 9.17 16.61
C GLU A 360 -5.81 7.67 16.57
N LEU A 361 -6.45 6.94 15.67
CA LEU A 361 -6.20 5.50 15.48
C LEU A 361 -4.79 5.26 14.99
N ALA A 362 -4.31 6.06 14.01
CA ALA A 362 -2.95 5.93 13.52
C ALA A 362 -1.92 6.27 14.59
N ALA A 363 -2.16 7.31 15.40
CA ALA A 363 -1.30 7.69 16.52
C ALA A 363 -1.24 6.60 17.62
N SER A 364 -2.31 5.84 17.81
CA SER A 364 -2.38 4.71 18.74
C SER A 364 -1.95 3.36 18.14
N GLY A 365 -1.43 3.35 16.91
CA GLY A 365 -0.91 2.14 16.26
C GLY A 365 -1.95 1.31 15.50
N HIS A 366 -3.22 1.71 15.48
CA HIS A 366 -4.30 1.05 14.73
C HIS A 366 -4.34 1.50 13.27
N THR A 367 -3.20 1.39 12.58
CA THR A 367 -2.96 1.97 11.25
C THR A 367 -3.85 1.39 10.16
N ARG A 368 -4.16 0.08 10.19
CA ARG A 368 -5.04 -0.56 9.20
C ARG A 368 -6.45 0.01 9.24
N LEU A 369 -7.03 0.16 10.44
CA LEU A 369 -8.36 0.76 10.59
C LEU A 369 -8.35 2.26 10.28
N ALA A 370 -7.28 2.96 10.68
CA ALA A 370 -7.08 4.37 10.32
C ALA A 370 -7.08 4.56 8.80
N ALA A 371 -6.43 3.67 8.04
CA ALA A 371 -6.41 3.70 6.58
C ALA A 371 -7.82 3.60 5.97
N HIS A 372 -8.70 2.76 6.52
CA HIS A 372 -10.09 2.70 6.06
C HIS A 372 -10.83 4.03 6.31
N LEU A 373 -10.75 4.58 7.51
CA LEU A 373 -11.47 5.81 7.85
C LEU A 373 -10.98 7.03 7.07
N ILE A 374 -9.66 7.12 6.83
CA ILE A 374 -9.11 8.25 6.08
C ILE A 374 -9.40 8.18 4.59
N GLU A 375 -9.54 6.98 4.01
CA GLU A 375 -10.00 6.87 2.63
C GLU A 375 -11.47 7.28 2.50
N PHE A 376 -12.36 6.90 3.43
CA PHE A 376 -13.73 7.44 3.43
C PHE A 376 -13.73 8.97 3.52
N ALA A 377 -12.88 9.57 4.36
CA ALA A 377 -12.79 11.03 4.43
C ALA A 377 -12.26 11.64 3.11
N SER A 378 -11.23 11.03 2.53
CA SER A 378 -10.60 11.46 1.28
C SER A 378 -11.54 11.31 0.08
N ASP A 379 -12.32 10.24 -0.02
CA ASP A 379 -13.22 9.99 -1.14
C ASP A 379 -14.46 10.91 -1.08
N ALA A 380 -14.91 11.26 0.13
CA ALA A 380 -15.96 12.26 0.33
C ALA A 380 -15.49 13.69 -0.02
N MET A 381 -14.24 14.04 0.31
CA MET A 381 -13.67 15.37 0.05
C MET A 381 -12.24 15.31 -0.51
N PRO A 382 -12.06 14.87 -1.77
CA PRO A 382 -10.74 14.57 -2.34
C PRO A 382 -9.85 15.79 -2.55
N GLN A 383 -10.45 16.99 -2.60
CA GLN A 383 -9.75 18.26 -2.80
C GLN A 383 -9.45 19.00 -1.49
N SER A 384 -9.83 18.47 -0.32
CA SER A 384 -9.59 19.12 0.98
C SER A 384 -8.12 19.00 1.39
N PRO A 385 -7.33 20.09 1.43
CA PRO A 385 -5.92 20.00 1.81
C PRO A 385 -5.73 19.47 3.24
N GLN A 386 -6.66 19.76 4.15
CA GLN A 386 -6.66 19.31 5.53
C GLN A 386 -6.82 17.79 5.63
N ILE A 387 -7.78 17.22 4.90
CA ILE A 387 -7.99 15.76 4.88
C ILE A 387 -6.80 15.06 4.23
N GLN A 388 -6.27 15.62 3.14
CA GLN A 388 -5.08 15.08 2.48
C GLN A 388 -3.84 15.15 3.37
N SER A 389 -3.73 16.16 4.25
CA SER A 389 -2.68 16.23 5.26
C SER A 389 -2.76 15.07 6.27
N VAL A 390 -3.96 14.79 6.80
CA VAL A 390 -4.16 13.64 7.71
C VAL A 390 -3.92 12.31 6.99
N ARG A 391 -4.38 12.18 5.73
CA ARG A 391 -4.11 11.03 4.87
C ARG A 391 -2.62 10.76 4.67
N ALA A 392 -1.84 11.80 4.45
CA ALA A 392 -0.39 11.70 4.36
C ALA A 392 0.27 11.24 5.68
N GLU A 393 -0.27 11.65 6.83
CA GLU A 393 0.20 11.17 8.13
C GLU A 393 -0.14 9.69 8.34
N VAL A 394 -1.40 9.30 8.12
CA VAL A 394 -1.86 7.92 8.27
C VAL A 394 -1.03 6.97 7.40
N TYR A 395 -0.87 7.26 6.12
CA TYR A 395 -0.05 6.41 5.24
C TYR A 395 1.44 6.46 5.54
N GLY A 396 1.95 7.55 6.13
CA GLY A 396 3.30 7.59 6.68
C GLY A 396 3.49 6.54 7.77
N ARG A 397 2.57 6.49 8.72
CA ARG A 397 2.58 5.49 9.81
C ARG A 397 2.36 4.07 9.30
N CYS A 398 1.50 3.86 8.30
CA CYS A 398 1.36 2.56 7.63
C CYS A 398 2.68 2.11 7.00
N ALA A 399 3.37 3.00 6.29
CA ALA A 399 4.66 2.69 5.67
C ALA A 399 5.76 2.39 6.70
N GLU A 400 5.76 3.07 7.85
CA GLU A 400 6.69 2.81 8.95
C GLU A 400 6.46 1.46 9.63
N ALA A 401 5.19 1.05 9.78
CA ALA A 401 4.81 -0.22 10.40
C ALA A 401 4.99 -1.45 9.47
N GLU A 402 5.00 -1.22 8.16
CA GLU A 402 5.19 -2.27 7.16
C GLU A 402 6.64 -2.78 7.15
N THR A 403 6.85 -4.04 6.76
CA THR A 403 8.19 -4.65 6.69
C THR A 403 8.62 -4.94 5.25
N SER A 404 7.68 -5.34 4.40
CA SER A 404 7.91 -5.70 3.01
C SER A 404 8.18 -4.48 2.14
N LEU A 405 9.10 -4.61 1.18
CA LEU A 405 9.40 -3.58 0.20
C LEU A 405 8.15 -3.22 -0.61
N ILE A 406 7.36 -4.23 -1.01
CA ILE A 406 6.15 -4.03 -1.80
C ILE A 406 5.08 -3.26 -1.01
N GLY A 407 4.81 -3.63 0.24
CA GLY A 407 3.84 -2.93 1.09
C GLY A 407 4.28 -1.47 1.35
N LYS A 408 5.56 -1.27 1.71
CA LYS A 408 6.11 0.08 1.94
C LYS A 408 5.97 0.97 0.72
N ALA A 409 6.29 0.44 -0.46
CA ALA A 409 6.17 1.19 -1.71
C ALA A 409 4.71 1.56 -2.00
N ILE A 410 3.76 0.66 -1.73
CA ILE A 410 2.33 0.96 -1.88
C ILE A 410 1.96 2.15 -0.98
N PHE A 411 2.16 2.05 0.33
CA PHE A 411 1.80 3.13 1.25
C PHE A 411 2.53 4.44 0.95
N SER A 412 3.80 4.39 0.60
CA SER A 412 4.60 5.59 0.26
C SER A 412 4.08 6.32 -0.99
N VAL A 413 3.57 5.59 -1.99
CA VAL A 413 2.95 6.19 -3.18
C VAL A 413 1.70 6.99 -2.79
N TYR A 414 0.83 6.41 -1.96
CA TYR A 414 -0.39 7.08 -1.51
C TYR A 414 -0.09 8.23 -0.54
N GLN A 415 0.93 8.10 0.30
CA GLN A 415 1.43 9.20 1.11
C GLN A 415 1.90 10.38 0.23
N ARG A 416 2.68 10.12 -0.82
CA ARG A 416 3.16 11.19 -1.72
C ARG A 416 2.00 11.88 -2.43
N ASP A 417 1.06 11.10 -2.99
CA ASP A 417 -0.15 11.63 -3.63
C ASP A 417 -0.93 12.54 -2.68
N ALA A 418 -1.12 12.13 -1.42
CA ALA A 418 -1.76 12.94 -0.40
C ALA A 418 -0.96 14.23 -0.08
N LYS A 419 0.36 14.16 0.03
CA LYS A 419 1.23 15.34 0.24
C LYS A 419 1.11 16.35 -0.91
N GLU A 420 1.12 15.89 -2.15
CA GLU A 420 0.97 16.75 -3.33
C GLU A 420 -0.39 17.47 -3.31
N ARG A 421 -1.48 16.74 -2.97
CA ARG A 421 -2.82 17.34 -2.86
C ARG A 421 -2.99 18.26 -1.65
N SER A 422 -2.20 18.07 -0.60
CA SER A 422 -2.20 18.98 0.57
C SER A 422 -1.50 20.33 0.31
N THR A 423 -0.70 20.44 -0.75
CA THR A 423 0.19 21.60 -1.00
C THR A 423 -0.20 22.45 -2.22
N VAL A 424 -1.38 22.25 -2.79
CA VAL A 424 -1.81 22.93 -4.02
C VAL A 424 -1.98 24.45 -3.82
N PRO A 425 -1.32 25.31 -4.62
CA PRO A 425 -1.53 26.76 -4.58
C PRO A 425 -2.89 27.11 -5.19
N ILE A 426 -3.73 27.75 -4.37
CA ILE A 426 -5.11 28.05 -4.70
C ILE A 426 -5.16 29.20 -5.73
N ARG A 427 -5.75 28.99 -6.92
CA ARG A 427 -6.53 30.07 -7.57
C ARG A 427 -7.73 30.25 -6.67
N ALA A 428 -7.63 31.22 -5.75
CA ALA A 428 -8.49 31.46 -4.60
C ALA A 428 -9.95 31.00 -4.80
N VAL A 429 -10.23 29.75 -4.44
CA VAL A 429 -11.45 29.40 -3.73
C VAL A 429 -11.03 29.42 -2.27
N THR A 430 -11.15 30.59 -1.67
CA THR A 430 -11.14 30.76 -0.22
C THR A 430 -12.36 30.01 0.30
N PHE A 431 -12.14 28.92 1.04
CA PHE A 431 -13.08 28.59 2.11
C PHE A 431 -12.67 29.44 3.31
N PRO A 432 -13.57 30.25 3.89
CA PRO A 432 -13.25 31.06 5.05
C PRO A 432 -12.75 30.17 6.20
N ARG A 433 -11.89 30.70 7.09
CA ARG A 433 -11.94 30.25 8.49
C ARG A 433 -13.41 30.29 8.88
N ASP A 434 -13.96 29.26 9.50
CA ASP A 434 -15.38 29.18 9.84
C ASP A 434 -15.92 30.52 10.36
N GLU A 435 -16.47 31.35 9.45
CA GLU A 435 -16.88 32.73 9.74
C GLU A 435 -18.01 32.71 10.77
N SER A 436 -18.73 31.59 10.85
CA SER A 436 -19.87 31.41 11.76
C SER A 436 -19.46 31.25 13.22
N ALA A 437 -18.29 30.67 13.50
CA ALA A 437 -17.76 30.57 14.86
C ALA A 437 -17.25 31.93 15.36
N HIS A 438 -16.58 32.68 14.49
CA HIS A 438 -16.12 34.03 14.80
C HIS A 438 -17.29 35.01 15.00
N GLU A 439 -18.32 34.93 14.15
CA GLU A 439 -19.52 35.75 14.27
C GLU A 439 -20.29 35.44 15.57
N THR A 440 -20.34 34.18 15.98
CA THR A 440 -20.93 33.79 17.27
C THR A 440 -20.20 34.43 18.44
N GLU A 441 -18.86 34.43 18.43
CA GLU A 441 -18.04 35.08 19.45
C GLU A 441 -18.24 36.61 19.47
N GLU A 442 -18.28 37.25 18.30
CA GLU A 442 -18.54 38.69 18.18
C GLU A 442 -19.92 39.07 18.74
N ILE A 443 -20.97 38.34 18.36
CA ILE A 443 -22.33 38.60 18.83
C ILE A 443 -22.40 38.39 20.35
N LEU A 444 -21.77 37.35 20.89
CA LEU A 444 -21.70 37.14 22.34
C LEU A 444 -20.92 38.26 23.05
N ALA A 445 -19.79 38.70 22.49
CA ALA A 445 -18.98 39.77 23.08
C ALA A 445 -19.75 41.10 23.15
N GLU A 446 -20.64 41.37 22.18
CA GLU A 446 -21.50 42.56 22.16
C GLU A 446 -22.77 42.43 23.01
N THR A 447 -23.18 41.21 23.37
CA THR A 447 -24.42 40.96 24.11
C THR A 447 -24.21 41.12 25.61
N GLU A 448 -25.15 41.77 26.31
CA GLU A 448 -25.12 41.88 27.77
C GLU A 448 -24.99 40.48 28.42
N GLY A 449 -23.93 40.29 29.22
CA GLY A 449 -23.62 39.03 29.89
C GLY A 449 -22.87 37.99 29.04
N GLY A 450 -22.66 38.23 27.75
CA GLY A 450 -22.00 37.28 26.86
C GLY A 450 -20.49 37.12 27.09
N GLN A 451 -19.77 38.16 27.56
CA GLN A 451 -18.35 38.04 27.91
C GLN A 451 -18.11 36.98 29.01
N GLN A 452 -19.02 36.85 29.98
CA GLN A 452 -18.92 35.83 31.03
C GLN A 452 -19.01 34.41 30.47
N ILE A 453 -19.76 34.23 29.39
CA ILE A 453 -19.88 32.96 28.69
C ILE A 453 -18.63 32.68 27.87
N LEU A 454 -18.09 33.68 27.17
CA LEU A 454 -16.83 33.54 26.44
C LEU A 454 -15.68 33.15 27.36
N ASP A 455 -15.55 33.83 28.51
CA ASP A 455 -14.54 33.52 29.52
C ASP A 455 -14.71 32.10 30.10
N TRP A 456 -15.96 31.67 30.31
CA TRP A 456 -16.28 30.31 30.77
C TRP A 456 -15.97 29.25 29.70
N LEU A 457 -16.39 29.46 28.45
CA LEU A 457 -16.07 28.58 27.32
C LEU A 457 -14.55 28.46 27.11
N ALA A 458 -13.80 29.55 27.31
CA ALA A 458 -12.34 29.58 27.22
C ALA A 458 -11.64 28.75 28.32
N SER A 459 -12.34 28.41 29.41
CA SER A 459 -11.82 27.56 30.48
C SER A 459 -11.82 26.06 30.14
N PHE A 460 -12.43 25.65 29.02
CA PHE A 460 -12.44 24.27 28.52
C PHE A 460 -11.44 24.07 27.38
N PRO A 461 -10.39 23.25 27.55
CA PRO A 461 -9.45 22.96 26.48
C PRO A 461 -10.17 22.28 25.29
N GLY A 462 -10.21 22.95 24.14
CA GLY A 462 -10.73 22.39 22.87
C GLY A 462 -12.15 22.82 22.47
N TYR A 463 -12.86 23.59 23.29
CA TYR A 463 -14.26 23.94 23.02
C TYR A 463 -14.44 25.07 22.00
N LEU A 464 -13.60 26.11 22.05
CA LEU A 464 -13.68 27.26 21.13
C LEU A 464 -12.93 27.05 19.79
N HIS A 465 -12.02 26.08 19.71
CA HIS A 465 -11.22 25.86 18.49
C HIS A 465 -11.88 24.91 17.48
N ALA A 466 -13.05 24.35 17.80
CA ALA A 466 -13.77 23.37 16.98
C ALA A 466 -15.02 23.94 16.27
N GLY A 467 -15.28 25.25 16.35
CA GLY A 467 -16.36 25.93 15.64
C GLY A 467 -17.79 25.70 16.16
N ALA A 468 -17.97 24.98 17.26
CA ALA A 468 -19.29 24.69 17.85
C ALA A 468 -19.37 25.20 19.30
N ALA A 469 -19.87 26.43 19.49
CA ALA A 469 -20.24 26.89 20.83
C ALA A 469 -21.44 26.04 21.34
N PHE A 470 -21.48 25.71 22.63
CA PHE A 470 -22.60 24.99 23.27
C PHE A 470 -22.88 23.55 22.77
N GLY A 471 -21.88 22.82 22.25
CA GLY A 471 -22.05 21.38 21.98
C GLY A 471 -22.45 20.61 23.24
N ASP A 472 -23.25 19.55 23.13
CA ASP A 472 -23.71 18.71 24.25
C ASP A 472 -24.61 19.41 25.28
N PHE A 473 -25.00 20.67 25.07
CA PHE A 473 -26.02 21.31 25.90
C PHE A 473 -27.40 20.72 25.62
N GLU A 474 -28.21 20.58 26.65
CA GLU A 474 -29.60 20.19 26.57
C GLU A 474 -30.52 21.42 26.55
N VAL A 475 -31.46 21.47 25.61
CA VAL A 475 -32.55 22.45 25.60
C VAL A 475 -33.55 22.08 26.70
N VAL A 476 -33.51 22.81 27.80
CA VAL A 476 -34.36 22.57 28.98
C VAL A 476 -35.73 23.21 28.80
N SER A 477 -35.79 24.42 28.26
CA SER A 477 -37.05 25.08 27.96
C SER A 477 -36.90 26.11 26.84
N PHE A 478 -37.98 26.27 26.08
CA PHE A 478 -38.11 27.32 25.08
C PHE A 478 -39.49 27.98 25.23
N HIS A 479 -39.51 29.23 25.69
CA HIS A 479 -40.73 29.98 25.98
C HIS A 479 -40.87 31.17 25.05
N LEU A 480 -41.88 31.13 24.17
CA LEU A 480 -42.26 32.27 23.33
C LEU A 480 -43.36 33.09 24.00
N ARG A 481 -43.10 34.37 24.22
CA ARG A 481 -44.04 35.30 24.87
C ARG A 481 -44.29 36.52 23.98
N ARG A 482 -45.52 37.04 24.02
CA ARG A 482 -45.93 38.21 23.21
C ARG A 482 -45.74 39.55 23.93
N GLU A 483 -45.95 39.56 25.24
CA GLU A 483 -45.98 40.81 26.05
C GLU A 483 -44.78 40.91 27.00
N SER A 484 -43.87 39.94 26.96
CA SER A 484 -42.64 39.90 27.77
C SER A 484 -41.53 39.19 26.99
N PRO A 485 -40.26 39.31 27.41
CA PRO A 485 -39.16 38.63 26.76
C PRO A 485 -39.38 37.10 26.69
N SER A 486 -39.02 36.52 25.56
CA SER A 486 -38.96 35.08 25.33
C SER A 486 -37.64 34.52 25.86
N GLU A 487 -37.59 33.22 26.15
CA GLU A 487 -36.44 32.59 26.80
C GLU A 487 -36.09 31.27 26.11
N LEU A 488 -34.81 31.08 25.78
CA LEU A 488 -34.22 29.78 25.46
C LEU A 488 -33.24 29.42 26.58
N VAL A 489 -33.49 28.29 27.24
CA VAL A 489 -32.68 27.83 28.38
C VAL A 489 -31.96 26.56 27.99
N LEU A 490 -30.63 26.62 28.03
CA LEU A 490 -29.73 25.50 27.79
C LEU A 490 -29.07 25.06 29.08
N ASN A 491 -28.84 23.76 29.27
CA ASN A 491 -28.17 23.22 30.43
C ASN A 491 -27.08 22.22 30.01
N LEU A 492 -25.92 22.28 30.66
CA LEU A 492 -24.87 21.28 30.50
C LEU A 492 -24.74 20.48 31.81
N PRO A 493 -25.44 19.33 31.92
CA PRO A 493 -25.49 18.57 33.17
C PRO A 493 -24.18 17.86 33.51
N ASP A 494 -23.39 17.45 32.51
CA ASP A 494 -22.16 16.65 32.68
C ASP A 494 -20.87 17.49 32.81
N SER A 495 -20.99 18.76 33.20
CA SER A 495 -19.86 19.64 33.50
C SER A 495 -19.38 19.49 34.96
N PRO A 496 -18.08 19.66 35.27
CA PRO A 496 -17.57 19.70 36.65
C PRO A 496 -18.30 20.68 37.58
N ARG A 497 -18.91 21.71 36.98
CA ARG A 497 -19.93 22.57 37.59
C ARG A 497 -21.10 22.66 36.60
N PRO A 498 -22.25 22.02 36.86
CA PRO A 498 -23.40 22.11 35.99
C PRO A 498 -23.78 23.56 35.76
N VAL A 499 -24.07 23.90 34.52
CA VAL A 499 -24.31 25.29 34.13
C VAL A 499 -25.56 25.41 33.30
N THR A 500 -26.33 26.44 33.61
CA THR A 500 -27.50 26.85 32.85
C THR A 500 -27.20 28.17 32.14
N VAL A 501 -27.45 28.22 30.83
CA VAL A 501 -27.33 29.41 30.01
C VAL A 501 -28.73 29.81 29.57
N THR A 502 -29.13 31.03 29.91
CA THR A 502 -30.44 31.59 29.51
C THR A 502 -30.25 32.69 28.49
N PHE A 503 -30.75 32.49 27.28
CA PHE A 503 -30.84 33.50 26.23
C PHE A 503 -32.18 34.22 26.35
N THR A 504 -32.14 35.52 26.63
CA THR A 504 -33.33 36.38 26.65
C THR A 504 -33.55 36.98 25.27
N LEU A 505 -34.69 36.66 24.67
CA LEU A 505 -35.04 37.00 23.29
C LEU A 505 -36.15 38.06 23.28
N GLY A 506 -35.92 39.18 22.61
CA GLY A 506 -36.91 40.21 22.32
C GLY A 506 -37.43 40.08 20.89
N ASP A 507 -38.65 40.57 20.65
CA ASP A 507 -39.20 40.80 19.30
C ASP A 507 -38.97 39.61 18.34
N TRP A 508 -39.34 38.39 18.77
CA TRP A 508 -39.18 37.19 17.95
C TRP A 508 -40.05 37.25 16.69
N ILE A 509 -39.50 36.80 15.56
CA ILE A 509 -40.10 36.94 14.23
C ILE A 509 -40.53 35.59 13.67
N ASP A 510 -39.64 34.60 13.71
CA ASP A 510 -39.86 33.28 13.15
C ASP A 510 -39.12 32.22 13.99
N THR A 511 -39.72 31.04 14.10
CA THR A 511 -39.12 29.89 14.77
C THR A 511 -39.42 28.64 13.97
N ARG A 512 -38.37 27.96 13.52
CA ARG A 512 -38.44 26.67 12.82
C ARG A 512 -37.63 25.67 13.60
N ILE A 513 -38.21 25.20 14.70
CA ILE A 513 -37.61 24.15 15.52
C ILE A 513 -38.36 22.85 15.27
N GLU A 514 -37.61 21.79 14.98
CA GLU A 514 -38.11 20.45 14.76
C GLU A 514 -37.43 19.46 15.72
N GLY A 515 -37.97 18.25 15.81
CA GLY A 515 -37.27 17.15 16.49
C GLY A 515 -37.34 17.13 18.02
N PHE A 516 -38.15 17.98 18.67
CA PHE A 516 -38.33 17.89 20.13
C PHE A 516 -38.71 16.47 20.58
N SER A 517 -37.96 15.94 21.54
CA SER A 517 -38.14 14.59 22.07
C SER A 517 -37.95 14.54 23.58
N HIS A 518 -37.92 13.34 24.17
CA HIS A 518 -37.57 13.15 25.59
C HIS A 518 -36.09 13.41 25.89
N GLN A 519 -35.28 13.65 24.85
CA GLN A 519 -33.88 14.09 24.90
C GLN A 519 -33.67 15.18 23.85
N ASN A 520 -33.13 16.34 24.25
CA ASN A 520 -32.97 17.53 23.40
C ASN A 520 -31.56 18.12 23.48
N VAL A 521 -30.56 17.30 23.17
CA VAL A 521 -29.14 17.69 23.16
C VAL A 521 -28.78 18.28 21.79
N ILE A 522 -28.13 19.44 21.78
CA ILE A 522 -27.68 20.12 20.55
C ILE A 522 -26.23 19.78 20.22
N GLY A 523 -25.91 19.75 18.92
CA GLY A 523 -24.54 19.56 18.43
C GLY A 523 -23.69 20.82 18.58
N GLY A 524 -24.36 21.97 18.69
CA GLY A 524 -23.80 23.31 18.79
C GLY A 524 -24.91 24.34 18.66
N LEU A 525 -24.59 25.59 18.99
CA LEU A 525 -25.43 26.76 18.77
C LEU A 525 -24.61 27.81 18.04
N ARG A 526 -25.16 28.30 16.91
CA ARG A 526 -24.57 29.39 16.13
C ARG A 526 -25.43 30.63 16.24
N LEU A 527 -24.79 31.77 16.47
CA LEU A 527 -25.41 33.09 16.36
C LEU A 527 -24.91 33.74 15.08
N ARG A 528 -25.83 34.28 14.28
CA ARG A 528 -25.50 35.02 13.06
C ARG A 528 -26.31 36.29 12.98
N ARG A 529 -25.75 37.36 12.42
CA ARG A 529 -26.54 38.53 12.04
C ARG A 529 -27.27 38.18 10.75
N ALA A 530 -28.57 38.40 10.71
CA ALA A 530 -29.36 38.13 9.52
C ALA A 530 -28.83 38.97 8.34
N GLY A 531 -28.15 38.31 7.40
CA GLY A 531 -27.66 38.85 6.12
C GLY A 531 -27.98 37.92 4.94
N LEU A 532 -28.10 38.51 3.74
CA LEU A 532 -28.19 37.90 2.39
C LEU A 532 -28.95 36.56 2.23
N ARG A 533 -30.03 36.35 2.99
CA ARG A 533 -31.20 35.58 2.52
C ARG A 533 -32.32 36.58 2.34
N ASP A 534 -32.93 36.62 1.15
CA ASP A 534 -34.02 37.56 0.84
C ASP A 534 -35.06 37.53 1.98
N THR A 535 -35.10 38.62 2.76
CA THR A 535 -36.16 38.85 3.75
C THR A 535 -37.48 38.78 3.00
N GLN A 536 -38.36 37.86 3.38
CA GLN A 536 -39.65 37.75 2.74
C GLN A 536 -40.47 38.99 3.07
N LEU A 537 -41.32 39.43 2.13
CA LEU A 537 -42.15 40.64 2.29
C LEU A 537 -42.97 40.63 3.59
N TRP A 538 -43.42 39.46 4.06
CA TRP A 538 -44.16 39.35 5.31
C TRP A 538 -43.28 39.52 6.55
N GLU A 539 -42.00 39.13 6.50
CA GLU A 539 -41.04 39.28 7.60
C GLU A 539 -40.73 40.77 7.84
N GLN A 540 -40.61 41.57 6.78
CA GLN A 540 -40.52 43.03 6.89
C GLN A 540 -41.78 43.61 7.56
N GLY A 541 -42.96 43.05 7.24
CA GLY A 541 -44.25 43.49 7.77
C GLY A 541 -44.44 43.23 9.27
N VAL A 542 -43.67 42.32 9.87
CA VAL A 542 -43.69 42.02 11.32
C VAL A 542 -42.47 42.60 12.06
N GLY A 543 -41.71 43.49 11.40
CA GLY A 543 -40.63 44.26 12.04
C GLY A 543 -39.21 43.73 11.81
N MET A 544 -38.98 42.85 10.83
CA MET A 544 -37.62 42.38 10.53
C MET A 544 -36.74 43.51 9.98
N VAL A 545 -35.69 43.85 10.72
CA VAL A 545 -34.65 44.82 10.34
C VAL A 545 -33.29 44.14 10.15
N PRO A 546 -32.42 44.64 9.25
CA PRO A 546 -31.04 44.16 9.14
C PRO A 546 -30.32 44.25 10.50
N GLY A 547 -29.69 43.16 10.93
CA GLY A 547 -28.99 43.08 12.22
C GLY A 547 -29.68 42.28 13.33
N LEU A 548 -30.89 41.75 13.11
CA LEU A 548 -31.51 40.73 13.98
C LEU A 548 -30.66 39.45 14.04
N ILE A 549 -30.67 38.77 15.18
CA ILE A 549 -29.85 37.57 15.40
C ILE A 549 -30.64 36.32 15.00
N GLU A 550 -30.03 35.51 14.14
CA GLU A 550 -30.45 34.16 13.84
C GLU A 550 -29.70 33.20 14.77
N ILE A 551 -30.45 32.48 15.61
CA ILE A 551 -29.94 31.44 16.52
C ILE A 551 -30.22 30.10 15.87
N GLU A 552 -29.18 29.40 15.46
CA GLU A 552 -29.25 28.07 14.86
C GLU A 552 -28.85 27.02 15.91
N LEU A 553 -29.75 26.10 16.20
CA LEU A 553 -29.53 24.91 17.02
C LEU A 553 -29.10 23.77 16.09
N GLU A 554 -27.82 23.42 16.14
CA GLU A 554 -27.27 22.35 15.30
C GLU A 554 -27.72 20.97 15.82
N PRO A 555 -28.04 20.03 14.91
CA PRO A 555 -28.59 18.74 15.29
C PRO A 555 -27.58 17.86 16.05
N CYS A 556 -28.02 17.25 17.15
CA CYS A 556 -27.35 16.12 17.80
C CYS A 556 -28.36 15.03 18.18
N PHE A 557 -29.16 15.25 19.24
CA PHE A 557 -30.29 14.39 19.60
C PHE A 557 -31.51 15.23 20.00
N GLY A 558 -32.51 15.28 19.14
CA GLY A 558 -33.78 15.96 19.42
C GLY A 558 -33.88 17.35 18.78
N ALA A 559 -34.25 18.37 19.58
CA ALA A 559 -34.55 19.71 19.12
C ALA A 559 -33.41 20.34 18.28
N ASN A 560 -33.72 20.75 17.05
CA ASN A 560 -32.80 21.45 16.14
C ASN A 560 -33.57 22.44 15.25
N GLY A 561 -32.88 23.40 14.67
CA GLY A 561 -33.47 24.38 13.75
C GLY A 561 -33.15 25.82 14.13
N VAL A 562 -33.97 26.77 13.67
CA VAL A 562 -33.61 28.20 13.68
C VAL A 562 -34.63 29.06 14.43
N ILE A 563 -34.14 29.99 15.25
CA ILE A 563 -34.92 31.03 15.94
C ILE A 563 -34.44 32.40 15.45
N ARG A 564 -35.36 33.25 15.01
CA ARG A 564 -35.09 34.63 14.60
C ARG A 564 -35.65 35.59 15.63
N ALA A 565 -34.77 36.29 16.34
CA ALA A 565 -35.16 37.22 17.40
C ALA A 565 -34.06 38.27 17.65
N THR A 566 -34.41 39.30 18.41
CA THR A 566 -33.40 40.19 19.01
C THR A 566 -32.81 39.49 20.22
N LEU A 567 -31.48 39.35 20.28
CA LEU A 567 -30.82 38.84 21.47
C LEU A 567 -30.59 40.00 22.46
N GLN A 568 -31.33 40.01 23.58
CA GLN A 568 -31.27 41.12 24.54
C GLN A 568 -30.14 40.95 25.55
N LYS A 569 -30.03 39.75 26.13
CA LYS A 569 -28.99 39.40 27.11
C LYS A 569 -28.82 37.90 27.17
N VAL A 570 -27.66 37.46 27.64
CA VAL A 570 -27.42 36.07 28.00
C VAL A 570 -26.95 36.00 29.45
N HIS A 571 -27.49 35.04 30.21
CA HIS A 571 -27.14 34.85 31.61
C HIS A 571 -26.58 33.45 31.84
N LEU A 572 -25.39 33.40 32.45
CA LEU A 572 -24.74 32.16 32.89
C LEU A 572 -25.00 31.96 34.38
N GLN A 573 -25.60 30.83 34.75
CA GLN A 573 -25.86 30.45 36.14
C GLN A 573 -25.22 29.10 36.43
N PHE A 574 -24.37 29.04 37.47
CA PHE A 574 -23.85 27.79 38.01
C PHE A 574 -24.88 27.19 38.97
N SER A 575 -25.06 25.88 38.89
CA SER A 575 -25.91 25.11 39.81
C SER A 575 -25.15 24.60 41.02
#